data_AF-A0A7S3S6G1-F1
#
_entry.id   AF-A0A7S3S6G1-F1
#
_cell.length_a   1.000
_cell.length_b   1.000
_cell.length_c   1.000
_cell.angle_alpha   90.00
_cell.angle_beta   90.00
_cell.angle_gamma   90.00
#
_symmetry.space_group_name_H-M   'P 1'
#
loop_
_entity.id
_entity.type
_entity.pdbx_description
1 polymer ?
#
loop_
_entity_poly.entity_id
_entity_poly.type
_entity_poly.pdbx_seq_one_letter_code
_entity_poly.pdbx_strand_id
1 'polypeptide(L)'
;STPDTRQKYDREGAAGVAEHKPNYDPAAFFSLLFGSERFVPWTGELHIAMQTDHFAKSVEQDEEKLMSEDADATGKALRRRQNRREVACAVHLREKLERYVYGRDEQGWVEQMRLEAHDLVNAQFG
;
A
#
# COMPACT_ATOMS: atom_id res chain seq x y z
N SER A 1 22.70 -1.67 -6.19
CA SER A 1 23.84 -0.95 -5.58
C SER A 1 24.52 -0.11 -6.63
N THR A 2 24.59 1.20 -6.42
CA THR A 2 25.26 2.14 -7.33
C THR A 2 26.73 2.32 -6.93
N PRO A 3 27.62 2.76 -7.84
CA PRO A 3 29.03 3.00 -7.52
C PRO A 3 29.22 3.93 -6.31
N ASP A 4 28.41 4.99 -6.21
CA ASP A 4 28.48 5.97 -5.12
C ASP A 4 28.06 5.43 -3.76
N THR A 5 27.02 4.58 -3.72
CA THR A 5 26.58 3.94 -2.47
C THR A 5 27.61 2.94 -1.96
N ARG A 6 28.35 2.30 -2.87
CA ARG A 6 29.48 1.43 -2.52
C ARG A 6 30.66 2.22 -1.99
N GLN A 7 31.03 3.32 -2.64
CA GLN A 7 32.14 4.16 -2.21
C GLN A 7 31.91 4.77 -0.82
N LYS A 8 30.67 5.17 -0.49
CA LYS A 8 30.30 5.62 0.86
C LYS A 8 30.38 4.51 1.90
N TYR A 9 29.90 3.31 1.57
CA TYR A 9 30.03 2.14 2.46
C TYR A 9 31.49 1.77 2.72
N ASP A 10 32.31 1.80 1.67
CA ASP A 10 33.73 1.48 1.78
C ASP A 10 34.48 2.51 2.67
N ARG A 11 34.00 3.77 2.74
CA ARG A 11 34.57 4.84 3.58
C ARG A 11 34.08 4.84 5.03
N GLU A 12 32.78 4.65 5.24
CA GLU A 12 32.11 4.89 6.52
C GLU A 12 31.46 3.63 7.12
N GLY A 13 31.66 2.48 6.47
CA GLY A 13 31.04 1.22 6.84
C GLY A 13 29.52 1.26 6.73
N ALA A 14 28.85 0.41 7.50
CA ALA A 14 27.39 0.33 7.51
C ALA A 14 26.70 1.64 7.93
N ALA A 15 27.38 2.50 8.69
CA ALA A 15 26.85 3.78 9.15
C ALA A 15 26.64 4.78 8.00
N GLY A 16 27.54 4.81 7.00
CA GLY A 16 27.47 5.76 5.87
C GLY A 16 26.37 5.50 4.84
N VAL A 17 25.64 4.39 4.99
CA VAL A 17 24.44 4.05 4.18
C VAL A 17 23.19 3.84 5.04
N ALA A 18 23.29 4.04 6.35
CA ALA A 18 22.18 3.85 7.28
C ALA A 18 21.17 5.01 7.24
N GLU A 19 21.59 6.24 6.90
CA GLU A 19 20.71 7.43 6.87
C GLU A 19 19.53 7.32 5.90
N HIS A 20 19.62 6.46 4.88
CA HIS A 20 18.56 6.25 3.89
C HIS A 20 17.87 4.88 3.99
N LYS A 21 18.19 4.06 5.00
CA LYS A 21 17.46 2.81 5.20
C LYS A 21 16.12 3.13 5.86
N PRO A 22 15.00 2.80 5.21
CA PRO A 22 13.72 3.00 5.85
C PRO A 22 13.58 2.03 7.04
N ASN A 23 13.22 2.57 8.20
CA ASN A 23 13.02 1.83 9.45
C ASN A 23 11.71 1.04 9.45
N TYR A 24 11.54 0.11 8.52
CA TYR A 24 10.44 -0.85 8.56
C TYR A 24 10.97 -2.29 8.57
N ASP A 25 10.24 -3.17 9.27
CA ASP A 25 10.51 -4.60 9.26
C ASP A 25 10.25 -5.16 7.84
N PRO A 26 11.25 -5.77 7.17
CA PRO A 26 11.07 -6.34 5.84
C PRO A 26 9.97 -7.40 5.78
N ALA A 27 9.81 -8.21 6.83
CA ALA A 27 8.78 -9.25 6.86
C ALA A 27 7.38 -8.62 6.91
N ALA A 28 7.16 -7.62 7.78
CA ALA A 28 5.94 -6.83 7.79
C ALA A 28 5.70 -6.07 6.47
N PHE A 29 6.76 -5.52 5.84
CA PHE A 29 6.66 -4.82 4.56
C PHE A 29 6.22 -5.75 3.42
N PHE A 30 6.83 -6.93 3.28
CA PHE A 30 6.41 -7.90 2.28
C PHE A 30 5.05 -8.51 2.59
N SER A 31 4.72 -8.67 3.87
CA SER A 31 3.38 -9.08 4.30
C SER A 31 2.32 -8.06 3.86
N LEU A 32 2.64 -6.78 3.98
CA LEU A 32 1.83 -5.66 3.54
C LEU A 32 1.68 -5.62 2.00
N LEU A 33 2.79 -5.85 1.30
CA LEU A 33 2.88 -5.72 -0.16
C LEU A 33 2.18 -6.88 -0.88
N PHE A 34 2.29 -8.11 -0.38
CA PHE A 34 1.93 -9.31 -1.13
C PHE A 34 0.76 -10.12 -0.56
N GLY A 35 0.28 -9.81 0.65
CA GLY A 35 -0.78 -10.62 1.31
C GLY A 35 -1.96 -9.81 1.77
N SER A 36 -1.96 -8.54 1.39
CA SER A 36 -3.11 -7.69 1.55
C SER A 36 -4.08 -7.76 0.37
N GLU A 37 -3.83 -8.55 -0.70
CA GLU A 37 -4.71 -8.56 -1.89
C GLU A 37 -6.17 -8.87 -1.54
N ARG A 38 -6.41 -9.85 -0.66
CA ARG A 38 -7.75 -10.18 -0.16
C ARG A 38 -8.33 -9.10 0.77
N PHE A 39 -7.46 -8.30 1.39
CA PHE A 39 -7.83 -7.15 2.22
C PHE A 39 -7.99 -5.84 1.43
N VAL A 40 -7.58 -5.77 0.16
CA VAL A 40 -7.72 -4.55 -0.67
C VAL A 40 -9.14 -4.01 -0.70
N PRO A 41 -10.22 -4.82 -0.81
CA PRO A 41 -11.59 -4.31 -0.76
C PRO A 41 -11.95 -3.64 0.58
N TRP A 42 -11.27 -4.00 1.67
CA TRP A 42 -11.55 -3.54 3.03
C TRP A 42 -10.73 -2.32 3.44
N THR A 43 -9.43 -2.33 3.15
CA THR A 43 -8.50 -1.27 3.59
C THR A 43 -7.89 -0.47 2.45
N GLY A 44 -8.11 -0.91 1.21
CA GLY A 44 -7.39 -0.44 0.04
C GLY A 44 -5.94 -0.89 0.02
N GLU A 45 -5.22 -0.54 -1.05
CA GLU A 45 -3.77 -0.66 -1.11
C GLU A 45 -3.13 0.30 -0.08
N LEU A 46 -2.18 -0.20 0.71
CA LEU A 46 -1.61 0.58 1.82
C LEU A 46 -0.60 1.62 1.32
N HIS A 47 -0.59 2.78 2.00
CA HIS A 47 0.12 3.99 1.57
C HIS A 47 1.64 3.78 1.37
N ILE A 48 2.26 2.87 2.13
CA ILE A 48 3.69 2.55 2.01
C ILE A 48 4.00 1.82 0.69
N ALA A 49 3.11 0.93 0.22
CA ALA A 49 3.24 0.32 -1.11
C ALA A 49 3.10 1.38 -2.20
N MET A 50 2.13 2.29 -2.05
CA MET A 50 1.91 3.41 -2.95
C MET A 50 3.10 4.39 -3.02
N GLN A 51 3.74 4.68 -1.89
CA GLN A 51 4.95 5.53 -1.81
C GLN A 51 6.19 4.81 -2.34
N THR A 52 6.32 3.50 -2.11
CA THR A 52 7.45 2.71 -2.62
C THR A 52 7.38 2.56 -4.14
N ASP A 53 6.19 2.31 -4.70
CA ASP A 53 5.94 2.30 -6.15
C ASP A 53 6.31 3.66 -6.79
N HIS A 54 5.96 4.75 -6.10
CA HIS A 54 6.33 6.08 -6.54
C HIS A 54 7.84 6.34 -6.45
N PHE A 55 8.46 5.94 -5.35
CA PHE A 55 9.90 6.06 -5.13
C PHE A 55 10.69 5.23 -6.16
N ALA A 56 10.27 4.00 -6.44
CA ALA A 56 10.88 3.14 -7.45
C ALA A 56 10.79 3.78 -8.85
N LYS A 57 9.63 4.32 -9.23
CA LYS A 57 9.44 5.02 -10.51
C LYS A 57 10.28 6.30 -10.62
N SER A 58 10.48 7.03 -9.51
CA SER A 58 11.34 8.21 -9.49
C SER A 58 12.83 7.88 -9.53
N VAL A 59 13.24 6.67 -9.13
CA VAL A 59 14.64 6.20 -9.25
C VAL A 59 14.94 5.70 -10.67
N GLU A 60 13.93 5.27 -11.43
CA GLU A 60 14.06 4.84 -12.83
C GLU A 60 14.07 6.01 -13.84
N GLN A 61 13.59 7.20 -13.47
CA GLN A 61 13.61 8.40 -14.30
C GLN A 61 14.74 9.33 -13.83
N ASP A 62 15.70 9.61 -14.72
CA ASP A 62 16.86 10.49 -14.48
C ASP A 62 16.51 11.71 -13.59
N GLU A 63 17.30 11.87 -12.52
CA GLU A 63 17.10 12.79 -11.39
C GLU A 63 16.99 14.29 -11.78
N GLU A 64 17.23 14.67 -13.05
CA GLU A 64 17.32 16.06 -13.49
C GLU A 64 15.99 16.74 -13.86
N LYS A 65 14.88 16.01 -14.07
CA LYS A 65 13.63 16.60 -14.59
C LYS A 65 12.54 16.95 -13.58
N LEU A 66 12.70 16.60 -12.30
CA LEU A 66 11.61 16.60 -11.31
C LEU A 66 11.39 17.92 -10.54
N MET A 67 12.22 18.95 -10.72
CA MET A 67 12.34 19.99 -9.68
C MET A 67 11.42 21.22 -9.73
N SER A 68 10.46 21.40 -10.65
CA SER A 68 9.59 22.60 -10.49
C SER A 68 8.16 22.56 -11.02
N GLU A 69 7.84 21.79 -12.07
CA GLU A 69 6.48 21.78 -12.64
C GLU A 69 5.74 20.43 -12.47
N ASP A 70 6.48 19.34 -12.30
CA ASP A 70 5.92 17.98 -12.27
C ASP A 70 5.51 17.52 -10.85
N ALA A 71 5.94 18.23 -9.81
CA ALA A 71 5.61 17.92 -8.42
C ALA A 71 4.11 18.14 -8.11
N ASP A 72 3.48 19.16 -8.71
CA ASP A 72 2.05 19.43 -8.54
C ASP A 72 1.19 18.44 -9.35
N ALA A 73 1.63 18.07 -10.56
CA ALA A 73 0.96 17.04 -11.37
C ALA A 73 1.01 15.67 -10.68
N THR A 74 2.18 15.30 -10.18
CA THR A 74 2.42 14.10 -9.37
C THR A 74 1.59 14.10 -8.08
N GLY A 75 1.57 15.23 -7.36
CA GLY A 75 0.76 15.40 -6.16
C GLY A 75 -0.74 15.24 -6.42
N LYS A 76 -1.24 15.80 -7.54
CA LYS A 76 -2.62 15.63 -8.00
C LYS A 76 -2.92 14.18 -8.38
N ALA A 77 -2.01 13.50 -9.07
CA ALA A 77 -2.16 12.09 -9.43
C ALA A 77 -2.24 11.19 -8.19
N LEU A 78 -1.37 11.41 -7.20
CA LEU A 78 -1.39 10.67 -5.94
C LEU A 78 -2.70 10.89 -5.16
N ARG A 79 -3.17 12.14 -5.06
CA ARG A 79 -4.47 12.47 -4.45
C ARG A 79 -5.64 11.80 -5.16
N ARG A 80 -5.63 11.79 -6.50
CA ARG A 80 -6.67 11.10 -7.30
C ARG A 80 -6.67 9.59 -7.06
N ARG A 81 -5.49 8.97 -7.03
CA ARG A 81 -5.34 7.53 -6.73
C ARG A 81 -5.85 7.21 -5.33
N GLN A 82 -5.49 8.04 -4.34
CA GLN A 82 -5.96 7.90 -2.96
C GLN A 82 -7.49 8.03 -2.86
N ASN A 83 -8.08 9.05 -3.50
CA ASN A 83 -9.52 9.23 -3.50
C ASN A 83 -10.25 8.04 -4.16
N ARG A 84 -9.74 7.54 -5.29
CA ARG A 84 -10.30 6.35 -5.95
C ARG A 84 -10.29 5.14 -5.03
N ARG A 85 -9.21 4.94 -4.27
CA ARG A 85 -9.07 3.87 -3.28
C ARG A 85 -10.12 3.99 -2.18
N GLU A 86 -10.26 5.18 -1.59
CA GLU A 86 -11.21 5.45 -0.51
C GLU A 86 -12.66 5.23 -0.96
N VAL A 87 -13.01 5.71 -2.16
CA VAL A 87 -14.33 5.49 -2.76
C VAL A 87 -14.60 4.00 -2.98
N ALA A 88 -13.62 3.25 -3.51
CA ALA A 88 -13.77 1.81 -3.72
C ALA A 88 -14.04 1.05 -2.40
N CYS A 89 -13.30 1.39 -1.33
CA CYS A 89 -13.53 0.80 0.00
C CYS A 89 -14.93 1.16 0.53
N ALA A 90 -15.33 2.44 0.41
CA ALA A 90 -16.65 2.89 0.87
C ALA A 90 -17.80 2.19 0.13
N VAL A 91 -17.67 2.03 -1.19
CA VAL A 91 -18.65 1.30 -2.01
C VAL A 91 -18.73 -0.17 -1.59
N HIS A 92 -17.59 -0.82 -1.41
CA HIS A 92 -17.54 -2.22 -0.96
C HIS A 92 -18.23 -2.41 0.40
N LEU A 93 -17.89 -1.56 1.39
CA LEU A 93 -18.50 -1.60 2.71
C LEU A 93 -20.01 -1.35 2.66
N ARG A 94 -20.45 -0.41 1.83
CA ARG A 94 -21.88 -0.13 1.61
C ARG A 94 -22.58 -1.38 1.07
N GLU A 95 -22.03 -2.03 0.04
CA GLU A 95 -22.60 -3.24 -0.57
C GLU A 95 -22.71 -4.38 0.44
N LYS A 96 -21.71 -4.57 1.31
CA LYS A 96 -21.77 -5.57 2.39
C LYS A 96 -22.92 -5.31 3.35
N LEU A 97 -23.27 -4.05 3.61
CA LEU A 97 -24.38 -3.68 4.50
C LEU A 97 -25.75 -3.82 3.85
N GLU A 98 -25.86 -3.99 2.53
CA GLU A 98 -27.17 -4.04 1.85
C GLU A 98 -28.06 -5.18 2.36
N ARG A 99 -27.48 -6.36 2.61
CA ARG A 99 -28.22 -7.51 3.16
C ARG A 99 -28.83 -7.22 4.54
N TYR A 100 -28.09 -6.52 5.38
CA TYR A 100 -28.55 -6.10 6.70
C TYR A 100 -29.59 -4.98 6.60
N VAL A 101 -29.28 -3.92 5.85
CA VAL A 101 -30.08 -2.70 5.81
C VAL A 101 -31.33 -2.87 4.95
N TYR A 102 -31.19 -3.28 3.70
CA TYR A 102 -32.31 -3.43 2.77
C TYR A 102 -32.95 -4.81 2.85
N GLY A 103 -32.13 -5.86 2.99
CA GLY A 103 -32.62 -7.24 3.12
C GLY A 103 -33.26 -7.55 4.48
N ARG A 104 -33.01 -6.73 5.51
CA ARG A 104 -33.45 -6.96 6.91
C ARG A 104 -33.06 -8.33 7.45
N ASP A 105 -31.96 -8.90 6.94
CA ASP A 105 -31.47 -10.22 7.28
C ASP A 105 -30.18 -10.09 8.11
N GLU A 106 -30.37 -9.82 9.41
CA GLU A 106 -29.25 -9.70 10.35
C GLU A 106 -28.49 -11.01 10.51
N GLN A 107 -29.19 -12.13 10.68
CA GLN A 107 -28.55 -13.43 10.88
C GLN A 107 -27.71 -13.84 9.68
N GLY A 108 -28.25 -13.69 8.47
CA GLY A 108 -27.52 -14.00 7.25
C GLY A 108 -26.38 -13.04 6.96
N TRP A 109 -26.49 -11.77 7.35
CA TRP A 109 -25.37 -10.83 7.29
C TRP A 109 -24.25 -11.20 8.26
N VAL A 110 -24.58 -11.52 9.52
CA VAL A 110 -23.59 -11.95 10.53
C VAL A 110 -22.86 -13.21 10.08
N GLU A 111 -23.59 -14.21 9.56
CA GLU A 111 -22.97 -15.44 9.07
C GLU A 111 -22.06 -15.19 7.87
N GLN A 112 -22.49 -14.35 6.92
CA GLN A 112 -21.66 -13.94 5.78
C GLN A 112 -20.36 -13.27 6.25
N MET A 113 -20.45 -12.30 7.16
CA MET A 113 -19.28 -11.58 7.69
C MET A 113 -18.35 -12.52 8.47
N ARG A 114 -18.91 -13.51 9.18
CA ARG A 114 -18.14 -14.52 9.91
C ARG A 114 -17.36 -15.43 8.96
N LEU A 115 -18.02 -15.95 7.92
CA LEU A 115 -17.38 -16.79 6.91
C LEU A 115 -16.28 -16.04 6.18
N GLU A 116 -16.55 -14.79 5.79
CA GLU A 116 -15.56 -13.95 5.13
C GLU A 116 -14.36 -13.63 6.04
N ALA A 117 -14.59 -13.33 7.32
CA ALA A 117 -13.51 -13.13 8.28
C ALA A 117 -12.65 -14.39 8.44
N HIS A 118 -13.28 -15.56 8.51
CA HIS A 118 -12.57 -16.84 8.52
C HIS A 118 -11.72 -17.02 7.26
N ASP A 119 -12.28 -16.73 6.08
CA ASP A 119 -11.55 -16.80 4.82
C ASP A 119 -10.40 -15.81 4.74
N LEU A 120 -10.56 -14.60 5.30
CA LEU A 120 -9.52 -13.57 5.33
C LEU A 120 -8.38 -13.93 6.29
N VAL A 121 -8.68 -14.52 7.45
CA VAL A 121 -7.65 -15.02 8.38
C VAL A 121 -6.85 -16.15 7.74
N ASN A 122 -7.53 -17.07 7.05
CA ASN A 122 -6.88 -18.18 6.35
C ASN A 122 -6.28 -17.78 5.01
N ALA A 123 -6.43 -16.52 4.59
CA ALA A 123 -5.82 -16.01 3.36
C ALA A 123 -4.30 -15.76 3.49
N GLN A 124 -3.64 -16.24 4.56
CA GLN A 124 -2.21 -16.04 4.72
C GLN A 124 -1.39 -16.85 3.71
N PHE A 125 -0.55 -16.10 3.01
CA PHE A 125 0.72 -16.45 2.36
C PHE A 125 1.20 -17.90 2.44
N GLY A 126 1.38 -18.51 1.26
CA GLY A 126 2.37 -19.58 1.03
C GLY A 126 2.16 -20.85 1.83
#